data_AF-A0A9P5XJL0-F1
#
_entry.id   AF-A0A9P5XJL0-F1
#
_cell.length_a   1.000
_cell.length_b   1.000
_cell.length_c   1.000
_cell.angle_alpha   90.00
_cell.angle_beta   90.00
_cell.angle_gamma   90.00
#
_symmetry.space_group_name_H-M   'P 1'
#
loop_
_entity.id
_entity.type
_entity.pdbx_description
1 polymer ?
#
loop_
_entity_poly.entity_id
_entity_poly.type
_entity_poly.pdbx_seq_one_letter_code
_entity_poly.pdbx_strand_id
1 'polypeptide(L)' 'MRAIKGVLLVCDPAVKQILLVMNEKQSFIIDDLDDHHLVIKADEEYRVRRELEAELEKNTYSLD' A
#
# COMPACT_ATOMS: atom_id res chain seq x y z
N MET A 1 2.01 23.94 -11.86
CA MET A 1 1.23 23.08 -10.94
C MET A 1 0.87 21.81 -11.70
N ARG A 2 1.35 20.64 -11.27
CA ARG A 2 0.97 19.34 -11.85
C ARG A 2 -0.03 18.69 -10.90
N ALA A 3 -1.20 18.32 -11.39
CA ALA A 3 -2.17 17.52 -10.65
C ALA A 3 -2.04 16.07 -11.11
N ILE A 4 -2.00 15.15 -10.16
CA ILE A 4 -1.89 13.71 -10.41
C ILE A 4 -3.20 13.07 -9.96
N LYS A 5 -3.78 12.23 -10.81
CA LYS A 5 -4.96 11.43 -10.47
C LYS A 5 -4.49 10.15 -9.78
N GLY A 6 -4.97 9.91 -8.56
CA GLY A 6 -4.66 8.72 -7.79
C GLY A 6 -5.59 8.59 -6.59
N VAL A 7 -5.38 7.53 -5.80
CA VAL A 7 -6.04 7.33 -4.51
C VAL A 7 -5.04 7.66 -3.42
N LEU A 8 -5.46 8.50 -2.46
CA LEU A 8 -4.69 8.78 -1.26
C LEU A 8 -4.97 7.69 -0.23
N LEU A 9 -3.94 6.95 0.14
CA LEU A 9 -4.00 5.91 1.14
C LEU A 9 -3.36 6.40 2.45
N VAL A 10 -4.11 6.29 3.54
CA VAL A 10 -3.67 6.63 4.89
C VAL A 10 -3.48 5.34 5.67
N CYS A 11 -2.28 5.11 6.20
CA CYS A 11 -1.92 3.90 6.93
C CYS A 11 -0.88 4.18 8.01
N ASP A 12 -0.68 3.24 8.93
CA ASP A 12 0.42 3.33 9.89
C ASP A 12 1.78 3.00 9.22
N PRO A 13 2.91 3.38 9.85
CA PRO A 13 4.23 3.16 9.27
C PRO A 13 4.57 1.69 9.00
N ALA A 14 4.02 0.73 9.78
CA ALA A 14 4.30 -0.68 9.59
C ALA A 14 3.58 -1.21 8.33
N VAL A 15 2.30 -0.87 8.16
CA VAL A 15 1.54 -1.16 6.94
C VAL A 15 2.19 -0.50 5.72
N LYS A 16 2.69 0.73 5.86
CA LYS A 16 3.43 1.41 4.80
C LYS A 16 4.65 0.60 4.33
N GLN A 17 5.43 0.02 5.25
CA GLN A 17 6.57 -0.83 4.88
C GLN A 17 6.13 -2.06 4.07
N ILE A 18 5.03 -2.69 4.45
CA ILE A 18 4.47 -3.83 3.70
C ILE A 18 4.08 -3.38 2.28
N LEU A 19 3.43 -2.23 2.15
CA LEU A 19 3.05 -1.68 0.85
C LEU A 19 4.25 -1.33 -0.04
N LEU A 20 5.34 -0.82 0.54
CA LEU A 20 6.59 -0.58 -0.18
C LEU A 20 7.18 -1.89 -0.73
N VAL A 21 7.21 -2.96 0.07
CA VAL A 21 7.66 -4.30 -0.36
C VAL A 21 6.75 -4.88 -1.44
N MET A 22 5.43 -4.71 -1.32
CA MET A 22 4.49 -5.11 -2.37
C MET A 22 4.73 -4.32 -3.67
N ASN A 23 5.06 -3.04 -3.56
CA ASN A 23 5.34 -2.16 -4.69
C ASN A 23 6.63 -2.54 -5.43
N GLU A 24 7.63 -3.10 -4.75
CA GLU A 24 8.84 -3.67 -5.39
C GLU A 24 8.50 -4.85 -6.30
N LYS A 25 7.52 -5.69 -5.91
CA LYS A 25 7.06 -6.83 -6.71
C LYS A 25 6.22 -6.39 -7.90
N GLN A 26 5.32 -5.44 -7.68
CA GLN A 26 4.45 -4.88 -8.72
C GLN A 26 4.20 -3.40 -8.45
N SER A 27 4.67 -2.53 -9.33
CA SER A 27 4.59 -1.08 -9.12
C SER A 27 3.15 -0.52 -9.19
N PHE A 28 2.67 0.00 -8.07
CA PHE A 28 1.36 0.66 -7.92
C PHE A 28 1.41 2.00 -7.19
N ILE A 29 2.50 2.30 -6.46
CA ILE A 29 2.70 3.59 -5.79
C ILE A 29 3.11 4.62 -6.84
N ILE A 30 2.40 5.74 -6.83
CA ILE A 30 2.70 6.91 -7.66
C ILE A 30 3.64 7.86 -6.91
N ASP A 31 3.36 8.09 -5.62
CA ASP A 31 4.15 9.01 -4.80
C ASP A 31 4.11 8.61 -3.32
N ASP A 32 5.21 8.86 -2.61
CA ASP A 32 5.33 8.70 -1.16
C ASP A 32 5.41 10.09 -0.53
N LEU A 33 4.36 10.49 0.21
CA LEU A 33 4.21 11.85 0.70
C LEU A 33 4.84 12.05 2.08
N ASP A 34 4.62 11.10 2.99
CA ASP A 34 5.15 11.08 4.35
C ASP A 34 4.97 9.69 4.99
N ASP A 35 5.33 9.53 6.26
CA ASP A 35 5.28 8.26 7.00
C ASP A 35 3.90 7.57 7.05
N HIS A 36 2.81 8.28 6.77
CA HIS A 36 1.44 7.77 6.87
C HIS A 36 0.65 7.86 5.55
N HIS A 37 1.15 8.61 4.56
CA HIS A 37 0.42 8.91 3.33
C HIS A 37 1.15 8.41 2.08
N LEU A 38 0.45 7.60 1.30
CA LEU A 38 0.88 7.15 -0.02
C LEU A 38 -0.15 7.53 -1.08
N VAL A 39 0.30 7.88 -2.28
CA VAL A 39 -0.57 8.02 -3.45
C VAL A 39 -0.39 6.80 -4.33
N ILE A 40 -1.48 6.09 -4.62
CA ILE A 40 -1.48 4.88 -5.45
C ILE A 40 -2.32 5.05 -6.73
N LYS A 41 -2.08 4.19 -7.71
CA LYS A 41 -2.90 4.10 -8.91
C LYS A 41 -4.32 3.65 -8.57
N ALA A 42 -5.32 4.36 -9.09
CA ALA A 42 -6.73 4.14 -8.72
C ALA A 42 -7.30 2.80 -9.20
N ASP A 43 -6.79 2.26 -10.30
CA ASP A 43 -7.13 0.94 -10.83
C ASP A 43 -6.53 -0.21 -10.00
N GLU A 44 -5.51 0.07 -9.20
CA GLU A 44 -4.83 -0.91 -8.34
C GLU A 44 -5.42 -0.99 -6.93
N GLU A 45 -6.29 -0.06 -6.52
CA GLU A 45 -6.80 0.06 -5.15
C GLU A 45 -7.40 -1.27 -4.63
N TYR A 46 -8.27 -1.90 -5.43
CA TYR A 46 -8.93 -3.14 -5.05
C TYR A 46 -7.94 -4.29 -4.85
N ARG A 47 -6.95 -4.42 -5.74
CA ARG A 47 -5.92 -5.46 -5.64
C ARG A 47 -5.04 -5.23 -4.42
N VAL A 48 -4.56 -4.00 -4.23
CA VAL A 48 -3.67 -3.64 -3.12
C VAL A 48 -4.34 -3.90 -1.78
N ARG A 49 -5.61 -3.53 -1.61
CA ARG A 49 -6.38 -3.84 -0.39
C ARG A 49 -6.47 -5.35 -0.10
N ARG A 50 -6.85 -6.13 -1.11
CA ARG A 50 -6.98 -7.59 -1.02
C ARG A 50 -5.66 -8.28 -0.67
N GLU A 51 -4.57 -7.86 -1.30
CA GLU A 51 -3.25 -8.43 -1.07
C GLU A 51 -2.69 -8.02 0.29
N LEU A 52 -2.91 -6.77 0.71
CA LEU A 52 -2.53 -6.31 2.04
C LEU A 52 -3.27 -7.09 3.15
N GLU A 53 -4.58 -7.32 3.01
CA GLU A 53 -5.35 -8.15 3.93
C GLU A 53 -4.77 -9.56 4.03
N ALA A 54 -4.44 -10.18 2.89
CA ALA A 54 -3.83 -11.51 2.86
C ALA A 54 -2.43 -11.56 3.50
N GLU A 55 -1.61 -10.52 3.33
CA GLU A 55 -0.30 -10.43 3.98
C GLU A 55 -0.42 -10.22 5.49
N LEU A 56 -1.40 -9.44 5.96
CA LEU A 56 -1.66 -9.24 7.38
C LEU A 56 -2.20 -10.51 8.05
N GLU A 57 -3.05 -11.27 7.37
CA GLU A 57 -3.55 -12.57 7.86
C GLU A 57 -2.40 -13.57 8.02
N LYS A 58 -1.52 -13.73 7.02
CA LYS A 58 -0.36 -14.63 7.12
C LYS A 58 0.53 -14.33 8.33
N ASN A 59 0.74 -13.04 8.63
CA ASN A 59 1.55 -12.61 9.76
C ASN A 59 0.85 -12.88 11.11
N THR A 60 -0.48 -12.82 11.16
CA THR A 60 -1.26 -13.10 12.37
C THR A 60 -1.33 -14.60 12.69
N TYR A 61 -1.36 -15.44 11.65
CA TYR A 61 -1.39 -16.92 11.80
C TYR A 61 -0.03 -17.56 12.13
N SER A 62 1.07 -16.78 12.15
CA SER A 62 2.41 -17.31 12.43
C SER A 62 2.77 -17.34 13.93
N LEU A 63 1.80 -17.11 14.82
CA LEU A 63 2.00 -17.02 16.27
C LEU A 63 1.60 -18.29 17.07
N ASP A 64 1.25 -19.40 16.39
CA ASP A 64 0.99 -20.71 17.02
C ASP A 64 2.09 -21.76 16.71
#